data_AF-A0A1F3IYG7-F1
#
_entry.id   AF-A0A1F3IYG7-F1
#
_cell.length_a   1.000
_cell.length_b   1.000
_cell.length_c   1.000
_cell.angle_alpha   90.00
_cell.angle_beta   90.00
_cell.angle_gamma   90.00
#
_symmetry.space_group_name_H-M   'P 1'
#
loop_
_entity.id
_entity.type
_entity.pdbx_description
1 polymer ?
#
loop_
_entity_poly.entity_id
_entity_poly.type
_entity_poly.pdbx_seq_one_letter_code
_entity_poly.pdbx_strand_id
1 'polypeptide(L)'
;MTFLKSQNIELEKYELDSIIPVFKFSENSIGLTLVLWESESNPDINKFLSRIAKSDSLWTLLSRKNFNSEKLRLIETTNRLSLFTNKTLSDSLSYLIGKEFYIYGQNGLCNSKISEILLCLDECLTNFVLLKLEAIDHSIGNPLIATRKKVEIQFSRNLKIEKEFNQFIDSLPVDYTDTVPSIFFGEWNNYYLFYSDNFLWHIDSKSCKFPSRSMVFIRNKYFNIKWKHGLDLFGIPCD
;
A
#
# COMPACT_ATOMS: atom_id res chain seq x y z
N MET A 1 1.09 35.85 -20.66
CA MET A 1 0.55 35.41 -19.36
C MET A 1 -0.78 34.71 -19.65
N THR A 2 -0.73 33.49 -20.18
CA THR A 2 -1.94 32.74 -20.56
C THR A 2 -1.62 31.25 -20.69
N PHE A 3 -2.54 30.42 -20.19
CA PHE A 3 -2.64 28.96 -20.31
C PHE A 3 -1.89 28.08 -19.29
N LEU A 4 -2.36 28.12 -18.05
CA LEU A 4 -2.61 26.89 -17.29
C LEU A 4 -4.10 26.87 -16.93
N LYS A 5 -4.94 26.57 -17.92
CA LYS A 5 -6.29 26.06 -17.65
C LYS A 5 -6.08 24.76 -16.88
N SER A 6 -6.46 24.78 -15.60
CA SER A 6 -6.65 23.65 -14.72
C SER A 6 -7.37 22.53 -15.48
N GLN A 7 -6.60 21.58 -16.00
CA GLN A 7 -7.13 20.27 -16.33
C GLN A 7 -7.32 19.58 -14.98
N ASN A 8 -8.50 19.79 -14.40
CA ASN A 8 -9.13 18.84 -13.51
C ASN A 8 -9.05 17.49 -14.22
N ILE A 9 -8.03 16.71 -13.91
CA ILE A 9 -8.17 15.27 -14.03
C ILE A 9 -9.35 14.99 -13.09
N GLU A 10 -10.48 14.56 -13.64
CA GLU A 10 -11.57 14.00 -12.85
C GLU A 10 -11.04 12.74 -12.15
N LEU A 11 -10.31 12.94 -11.05
CA LEU A 11 -9.94 11.87 -10.13
C LEU A 11 -11.19 11.34 -9.39
N GLU A 12 -12.38 11.86 -9.69
CA GLU A 12 -13.68 11.30 -9.29
C GLU A 12 -13.92 9.88 -9.82
N LYS A 13 -13.08 9.37 -10.72
CA LYS A 13 -13.28 8.05 -11.35
C LYS A 13 -12.14 7.05 -11.19
N TYR A 14 -11.29 7.22 -10.18
CA TYR A 14 -10.65 6.02 -9.63
C TYR A 14 -11.72 5.32 -8.79
N GLU A 15 -12.31 4.25 -9.35
CA GLU A 15 -12.64 3.10 -8.52
C GLU A 15 -11.32 2.69 -7.87
N LEU A 16 -11.00 3.33 -6.73
CA LEU A 16 -10.15 2.65 -5.78
C LEU A 16 -10.82 1.29 -5.63
N ASP A 17 -10.03 0.23 -5.84
CA ASP A 17 -10.50 -1.13 -5.75
C ASP A 17 -11.48 -1.29 -4.60
N SER A 18 -12.44 -2.21 -4.75
CA SER A 18 -13.38 -2.49 -3.67
C SER A 18 -12.67 -2.76 -2.33
N ILE A 19 -11.39 -3.17 -2.42
CA ILE A 19 -10.42 -3.36 -1.34
C ILE A 19 -9.10 -2.67 -1.70
N ILE A 20 -8.58 -1.84 -0.81
CA ILE A 20 -7.29 -1.16 -0.95
C ILE A 20 -6.38 -1.67 0.18
N PRO A 21 -5.09 -1.96 -0.05
CA PRO A 21 -4.22 -2.47 0.99
C PRO A 21 -3.77 -1.34 1.92
N VAL A 22 -3.72 -1.64 3.22
CA VAL A 22 -3.24 -0.73 4.26
C VAL A 22 -1.96 -1.29 4.84
N PHE A 23 -0.97 -0.41 5.02
CA PHE A 23 0.35 -0.75 5.53
C PHE A 23 0.73 0.16 6.70
N LYS A 24 1.47 -0.41 7.65
CA LYS A 24 2.06 0.29 8.79
C LYS A 24 3.54 0.57 8.49
N PHE A 25 3.83 1.80 8.08
CA PHE A 25 5.20 2.29 7.83
C PHE A 25 5.87 2.71 9.12
N SER A 26 5.11 3.16 10.10
CA SER A 26 5.57 3.39 11.46
C SER A 26 4.36 3.46 12.40
N GLU A 27 4.60 3.71 13.69
CA GLU A 27 3.52 4.02 14.63
C GLU A 27 2.72 5.28 14.23
N ASN A 28 3.33 6.21 13.49
CA ASN A 28 2.74 7.49 13.11
C ASN A 28 2.30 7.55 11.64
N SER A 29 2.68 6.57 10.83
CA SER A 29 2.44 6.54 9.40
C SER A 29 1.82 5.22 9.00
N ILE A 30 0.49 5.18 9.06
CA ILE A 30 -0.34 4.09 8.58
C ILE A 30 -1.16 4.62 7.43
N GLY A 31 -1.30 3.86 6.34
CA GLY A 31 -2.14 4.34 5.25
C GLY A 31 -2.31 3.39 4.09
N LEU A 32 -3.14 3.85 3.15
CA LEU A 32 -3.45 3.13 1.92
C LEU A 32 -2.32 3.39 0.93
N THR A 33 -1.83 2.34 0.28
CA THR A 33 -0.74 2.47 -0.69
C THR A 33 -1.27 2.46 -2.11
N LEU A 34 -0.80 3.41 -2.91
CA LEU A 34 -0.94 3.43 -4.36
C LEU A 34 0.44 3.15 -4.94
N VAL A 35 0.69 1.90 -5.32
CA VAL A 35 1.97 1.47 -5.89
C VAL A 35 2.17 2.06 -7.28
N LEU A 36 3.41 2.41 -7.58
CA LEU A 36 3.81 3.11 -8.80
C LEU A 36 4.68 2.24 -9.67
N TRP A 37 4.44 2.30 -10.97
CA TRP A 37 5.30 1.71 -12.01
C TRP A 37 5.51 0.20 -11.92
N GLU A 38 4.67 -0.51 -11.17
CA GLU A 38 4.62 -1.97 -11.16
C GLU A 38 3.53 -2.51 -12.10
N SER A 39 3.58 -3.79 -12.46
CA SER A 39 2.59 -4.42 -13.35
C SER A 39 1.15 -4.32 -12.81
N GLU A 40 1.00 -4.28 -11.49
CA GLU A 40 -0.29 -4.20 -10.78
C GLU A 40 -0.79 -2.76 -10.60
N SER A 41 0.03 -1.75 -10.91
CA SER A 41 -0.32 -0.35 -10.71
C SER A 41 -1.27 0.18 -11.79
N ASN A 42 -2.13 1.12 -11.40
CA ASN A 42 -3.07 1.74 -12.33
C ASN A 42 -2.31 2.63 -13.36
N PRO A 43 -2.48 2.39 -14.68
CA PRO A 43 -1.76 3.13 -15.71
C PRO A 43 -1.98 4.65 -15.69
N ASP A 44 -3.17 5.09 -15.30
CA ASP A 44 -3.49 6.52 -15.24
C ASP A 44 -2.83 7.19 -14.01
N ILE A 45 -2.76 6.47 -12.88
CA ILE A 45 -2.01 6.91 -11.69
C ILE A 45 -0.53 7.05 -12.05
N ASN A 46 0.05 6.06 -12.71
CA ASN A 46 1.43 6.11 -13.18
C ASN A 46 1.68 7.29 -14.11
N LYS A 47 0.81 7.50 -15.10
CA LYS A 47 0.97 8.61 -16.05
C LYS A 47 0.91 9.96 -15.34
N PHE A 48 -0.04 10.13 -14.43
CA PHE A 48 -0.19 11.33 -13.61
C PHE A 48 1.06 11.58 -12.75
N LEU A 49 1.56 10.55 -12.07
CA LEU A 49 2.70 10.67 -11.17
C LEU A 49 4.03 10.80 -11.91
N SER A 50 4.21 10.15 -13.06
CA SER A 50 5.37 10.36 -13.94
C SER A 50 5.48 11.81 -14.40
N ARG A 51 4.36 12.50 -14.62
CA ARG A 51 4.34 13.93 -14.96
C ARG A 51 4.83 14.79 -13.79
N ILE A 52 4.36 14.51 -12.57
CA ILE A 52 4.81 15.20 -11.36
C ILE A 52 6.28 14.91 -11.09
N ALA A 53 6.69 13.64 -11.21
CA ALA A 53 8.07 13.20 -11.03
C ALA A 53 9.03 13.93 -11.98
N LYS A 54 8.60 14.16 -13.23
CA LYS A 54 9.36 14.95 -14.19
C LYS A 54 9.34 16.46 -13.88
N SER A 55 8.20 17.05 -13.54
CA SER A 55 8.09 18.51 -13.33
C SER A 55 8.77 18.98 -12.05
N ASP A 56 8.74 18.16 -11.01
CA ASP A 56 9.34 18.44 -9.71
C ASP A 56 10.69 17.77 -9.52
N SER A 57 11.22 17.14 -10.58
CA SER A 57 12.49 16.44 -10.58
C SER A 57 12.59 15.42 -9.43
N LEU A 58 11.51 14.72 -9.11
CA LEU A 58 11.45 13.82 -7.94
C LEU A 58 12.54 12.74 -7.98
N TRP A 59 12.95 12.32 -9.18
CA TRP A 59 14.03 11.36 -9.35
C TRP A 59 15.41 11.85 -8.87
N THR A 60 15.61 13.16 -8.66
CA THR A 60 16.83 13.65 -8.02
C THR A 60 16.93 13.22 -6.56
N LEU A 61 15.80 12.87 -5.92
CA LEU A 61 15.79 12.24 -4.59
C LEU A 61 16.60 10.95 -4.58
N LEU A 62 16.44 10.10 -5.61
CA LEU A 62 17.19 8.84 -5.73
C LEU A 62 18.69 9.10 -5.83
N SER A 63 19.09 10.13 -6.59
CA SER A 63 20.50 10.52 -6.71
C SER A 63 21.11 11.17 -5.47
N ARG A 64 20.34 11.36 -4.37
CA ARG A 64 20.73 12.05 -3.12
C ARG A 64 21.37 13.43 -3.31
N LYS A 65 21.11 14.10 -4.43
CA LYS A 65 21.64 15.43 -4.75
C LYS A 65 20.56 16.48 -4.53
N ASN A 66 20.82 17.42 -3.62
CA ASN A 66 20.13 18.71 -3.41
C ASN A 66 18.68 18.75 -3.95
N PHE A 67 17.75 18.09 -3.27
CA PHE A 67 16.34 18.21 -3.61
C PHE A 67 15.83 19.61 -3.23
N ASN A 68 14.86 20.13 -4.00
CA ASN A 68 14.27 21.42 -3.72
C ASN A 68 13.42 21.36 -2.44
N SER A 69 13.96 21.89 -1.35
CA SER A 69 13.30 21.90 -0.02
C SER A 69 12.01 22.72 0.03
N GLU A 70 11.76 23.61 -0.93
CA GLU A 70 10.49 24.35 -1.04
C GLU A 70 9.35 23.49 -1.59
N LYS A 71 9.69 22.42 -2.34
CA LYS A 71 8.73 21.50 -2.96
C LYS A 71 8.64 20.15 -2.24
N LEU A 72 9.72 19.75 -1.58
CA LEU A 72 9.86 18.44 -0.96
C LEU A 72 10.32 18.57 0.49
N ARG A 73 9.63 17.90 1.39
CA ARG A 73 10.00 17.85 2.81
C ARG A 73 9.95 16.42 3.30
N LEU A 74 11.08 15.95 3.83
CA LEU A 74 11.18 14.66 4.53
C LEU A 74 10.33 14.73 5.80
N ILE A 75 9.44 13.75 5.96
CA ILE A 75 8.55 13.63 7.12
C ILE A 75 9.08 12.59 8.09
N GLU A 76 9.49 11.45 7.56
CA GLU A 76 9.89 10.30 8.37
C GLU A 76 10.86 9.42 7.59
N THR A 77 11.79 8.81 8.32
CA THR A 77 12.67 7.77 7.81
C THR A 77 12.58 6.56 8.73
N THR A 78 12.36 5.39 8.13
CA THR A 78 12.40 4.08 8.79
C THR A 78 13.71 3.38 8.44
N ASN A 79 13.94 2.17 8.94
CA ASN A 79 15.13 1.40 8.57
C ASN A 79 15.16 0.96 7.10
N ARG A 80 14.06 1.13 6.36
CA ARG A 80 13.97 0.73 4.95
C ARG A 80 13.59 1.83 3.99
N LEU A 81 12.78 2.81 4.41
CA LEU A 81 12.12 3.74 3.51
C LEU A 81 12.11 5.13 4.11
N SER A 82 12.03 6.15 3.25
CA SER A 82 11.79 7.53 3.64
C SER A 82 10.49 8.05 3.03
N LEU A 83 9.69 8.73 3.84
CA LEU A 83 8.43 9.34 3.44
C LEU A 83 8.60 10.86 3.31
N PHE A 84 8.17 11.38 2.16
CA PHE A 84 8.27 12.79 1.82
C PHE A 84 6.89 13.38 1.55
N THR A 85 6.69 14.64 1.88
CA THR A 85 5.64 15.44 1.24
C THR A 85 6.19 16.03 -0.05
N ASN A 86 5.36 16.09 -1.09
CA ASN A 86 5.62 16.85 -2.30
C ASN A 86 4.46 17.81 -2.54
N LYS A 87 4.73 19.11 -2.60
CA LYS A 87 3.68 20.15 -2.69
C LYS A 87 2.76 19.94 -3.89
N THR A 88 3.31 19.73 -5.08
CA THR A 88 2.51 19.55 -6.30
C THR A 88 1.61 18.32 -6.21
N LEU A 89 2.13 17.22 -5.67
CA LEU A 89 1.39 15.99 -5.42
C LEU A 89 0.27 16.19 -4.39
N SER A 90 0.60 16.77 -3.24
CA SER A 90 -0.36 17.05 -2.17
C SER A 90 -1.46 17.99 -2.64
N ASP A 91 -1.14 19.05 -3.40
CA ASP A 91 -2.13 19.97 -3.98
C ASP A 91 -3.04 19.24 -4.98
N SER A 92 -2.46 18.42 -5.85
CA SER A 92 -3.22 17.68 -6.88
C SER A 92 -4.10 16.58 -6.28
N LEU A 93 -3.71 16.00 -5.14
CA LEU A 93 -4.45 14.96 -4.43
C LEU A 93 -5.22 15.50 -3.20
N SER A 94 -5.28 16.81 -3.02
CA SER A 94 -5.91 17.46 -1.86
C SER A 94 -7.38 17.10 -1.68
N TYR A 95 -8.10 16.80 -2.77
CA TYR A 95 -9.50 16.35 -2.74
C TYR A 95 -9.70 14.99 -2.03
N LEU A 96 -8.62 14.22 -1.82
CA LEU A 96 -8.65 12.99 -1.02
C LEU A 96 -8.57 13.25 0.48
N ILE A 97 -8.00 14.38 0.90
CA ILE A 97 -7.91 14.73 2.32
C ILE A 97 -9.31 14.83 2.93
N GLY A 98 -9.46 14.25 4.13
CA GLY A 98 -10.73 14.18 4.84
C GLY A 98 -11.71 13.12 4.31
N LYS A 99 -11.40 12.43 3.19
CA LYS A 99 -12.20 11.29 2.74
C LYS A 99 -12.07 10.15 3.72
N GLU A 100 -13.21 9.60 4.12
CA GLU A 100 -13.31 8.53 5.10
C GLU A 100 -13.32 7.15 4.45
N PHE A 101 -12.69 6.19 5.12
CA PHE A 101 -12.61 4.78 4.74
C PHE A 101 -12.93 3.90 5.94
N TYR A 102 -13.47 2.72 5.65
CA TYR A 102 -13.61 1.61 6.58
C TYR A 102 -12.32 0.81 6.58
N ILE A 103 -11.63 0.74 7.71
CA ILE A 103 -10.32 0.10 7.87
C ILE A 103 -10.49 -1.21 8.62
N TYR A 104 -10.19 -2.32 7.96
CA TYR A 104 -10.28 -3.66 8.53
C TYR A 104 -8.88 -4.10 8.97
N GLY A 105 -8.77 -4.41 10.26
CA GLY A 105 -7.56 -4.96 10.85
C GLY A 105 -7.65 -6.48 11.01
N GLN A 106 -6.78 -7.02 11.85
CA GLN A 106 -6.75 -8.45 12.16
C GLN A 106 -8.02 -8.92 12.89
N ASN A 107 -8.60 -8.07 13.74
CA ASN A 107 -9.63 -8.45 14.70
C ASN A 107 -10.89 -7.59 14.64
N GLY A 108 -10.99 -6.64 13.71
CA GLY A 108 -12.10 -5.71 13.70
C GLY A 108 -12.05 -4.64 12.62
N LEU A 109 -12.91 -3.65 12.81
CA LEU A 109 -13.16 -2.56 11.87
C LEU A 109 -13.17 -1.23 12.63
N CYS A 110 -12.53 -0.21 12.06
CA CYS A 110 -12.72 1.18 12.45
C CYS A 110 -12.94 2.06 11.22
N ASN A 111 -13.27 3.33 11.43
CA ASN A 111 -13.27 4.35 10.38
C ASN A 111 -12.03 5.22 10.56
N SER A 112 -11.44 5.67 9.45
CA SER A 112 -10.39 6.69 9.48
C SER A 112 -10.42 7.52 8.21
N LYS A 113 -9.88 8.73 8.27
CA LYS A 113 -9.82 9.67 7.16
C LYS A 113 -8.40 9.82 6.67
N ILE A 114 -8.25 10.21 5.41
CA ILE A 114 -6.94 10.60 4.89
C ILE A 114 -6.57 11.96 5.50
N SER A 115 -5.45 12.00 6.23
CA SER A 115 -4.92 13.21 6.87
C SER A 115 -3.83 13.87 6.04
N GLU A 116 -3.03 13.08 5.31
CA GLU A 116 -1.87 13.57 4.59
C GLU A 116 -1.57 12.70 3.36
N ILE A 117 -0.92 13.31 2.35
CA ILE A 117 -0.44 12.61 1.16
C ILE A 117 1.09 12.59 1.22
N LEU A 118 1.64 11.39 1.32
CA LEU A 118 3.07 11.14 1.41
C LEU A 118 3.55 10.35 0.20
N LEU A 119 4.83 10.49 -0.11
CA LEU A 119 5.50 9.85 -1.22
C LEU A 119 6.70 9.06 -0.69
N CYS A 120 6.82 7.83 -1.14
CA CYS A 120 8.03 7.03 -0.99
C CYS A 120 8.63 6.76 -2.35
N LEU A 121 9.89 7.15 -2.53
CA LEU A 121 10.67 6.82 -3.71
C LEU A 121 11.96 6.13 -3.33
N ASP A 122 12.21 4.99 -3.97
CA ASP A 122 13.43 4.20 -3.83
C ASP A 122 13.78 3.53 -5.18
N GLU A 123 15.06 3.39 -5.46
CA GLU A 123 15.56 2.79 -6.71
C GLU A 123 15.47 1.27 -6.70
N CYS A 124 15.57 0.66 -5.51
CA CYS A 124 15.65 -0.79 -5.37
C CYS A 124 14.42 -1.37 -4.63
N LEU A 125 13.50 -0.54 -4.14
CA LEU A 125 12.25 -0.94 -3.46
C LEU A 125 10.99 -0.43 -4.19
N THR A 126 9.82 -0.97 -3.84
CA THR A 126 8.52 -0.51 -4.36
C THR A 126 8.31 0.99 -4.08
N ASN A 127 8.04 1.73 -5.16
CA ASN A 127 7.65 3.13 -5.11
C ASN A 127 6.15 3.27 -4.87
N PHE A 128 5.72 4.16 -3.98
CA PHE A 128 4.29 4.33 -3.68
C PHE A 128 3.93 5.73 -3.22
N VAL A 129 2.66 6.10 -3.43
CA VAL A 129 2.00 7.20 -2.69
C VAL A 129 1.28 6.60 -1.50
N LEU A 130 1.52 7.15 -0.32
CA LEU A 130 0.84 6.80 0.91
C LEU A 130 -0.25 7.82 1.21
N LEU A 131 -1.50 7.37 1.17
CA LEU A 131 -2.64 8.12 1.68
C LEU A 131 -2.69 7.87 3.19
N LYS A 132 -1.97 8.71 3.95
CA LYS A 132 -1.81 8.55 5.39
C LYS A 132 -3.15 8.76 6.09
N LEU A 133 -3.49 7.84 6.97
CA LEU A 133 -4.71 7.87 7.75
C LEU A 133 -4.53 8.73 9.02
N GLU A 134 -5.63 9.27 9.52
CA GLU A 134 -5.74 9.73 10.91
C GLU A 134 -5.53 8.54 11.87
N ALA A 135 -5.42 8.81 13.18
CA ALA A 135 -5.19 7.80 14.20
C ALA A 135 -6.14 6.60 14.04
N ILE A 136 -5.55 5.40 14.07
CA ILE A 136 -6.27 4.13 13.94
C ILE A 136 -6.57 3.59 15.34
N ASP A 137 -7.80 3.11 15.55
CA ASP A 137 -8.15 2.42 16.78
C ASP A 137 -7.37 1.09 16.87
N HIS A 138 -6.50 0.98 17.87
CA HIS A 138 -5.69 -0.22 18.10
C HIS A 138 -6.51 -1.47 18.44
N SER A 139 -7.79 -1.31 18.82
CA SER A 139 -8.68 -2.45 19.12
C SER A 139 -8.86 -3.39 17.93
N ILE A 140 -8.68 -2.91 16.70
CA ILE A 140 -8.79 -3.72 15.47
C ILE A 140 -7.56 -4.59 15.19
N GLY A 141 -6.49 -4.45 15.98
CA GLY A 141 -5.17 -5.01 15.68
C GLY A 141 -4.45 -4.21 14.60
N ASN A 142 -3.55 -4.85 13.83
CA ASN A 142 -2.88 -4.17 12.72
C ASN A 142 -3.84 -4.00 11.53
N PRO A 143 -3.88 -2.81 10.90
CA PRO A 143 -4.75 -2.55 9.75
C PRO A 143 -4.22 -3.26 8.50
N LEU A 144 -5.12 -3.88 7.75
CA LEU A 144 -4.78 -4.74 6.61
C LEU A 144 -5.34 -4.20 5.30
N ILE A 145 -6.62 -3.85 5.28
CA ILE A 145 -7.31 -3.38 4.08
C ILE A 145 -8.29 -2.24 4.41
N ALA A 146 -8.62 -1.46 3.39
CA ALA A 146 -9.58 -0.37 3.46
C ALA A 146 -10.63 -0.51 2.36
N THR A 147 -11.87 -0.09 2.65
CA THR A 147 -12.95 0.00 1.68
C THR A 147 -13.67 1.34 1.79
N ARG A 148 -14.26 1.82 0.68
CA ARG A 148 -15.05 3.07 0.69
C ARG A 148 -16.43 2.91 1.31
N LYS A 149 -16.99 1.70 1.24
CA LYS A 149 -18.30 1.35 1.80
C LYS A 149 -18.11 0.25 2.82
N LYS A 150 -18.89 0.28 3.90
CA LYS A 150 -18.89 -0.79 4.89
C LYS A 150 -19.24 -2.10 4.20
N VAL A 151 -18.42 -3.11 4.42
CA VAL A 151 -18.65 -4.49 4.01
C VAL A 151 -18.61 -5.37 5.25
N GLU A 152 -19.33 -6.48 5.19
CA GLU A 152 -19.31 -7.46 6.26
C GLU A 152 -18.16 -8.44 6.02
N ILE A 153 -17.17 -8.40 6.90
CA ILE A 153 -16.08 -9.39 6.94
C ILE A 153 -16.35 -10.31 8.12
N GLN A 154 -16.39 -11.61 7.85
CA GLN A 154 -16.48 -12.63 8.88
C GLN A 154 -15.07 -12.93 9.39
N PHE A 155 -14.66 -12.20 10.43
CA PHE A 155 -13.37 -12.43 11.08
C PHE A 155 -13.33 -13.81 11.71
N SER A 156 -12.37 -14.62 11.28
CA SER A 156 -12.13 -15.93 11.86
C SER A 156 -10.72 -16.38 11.53
N ARG A 157 -10.22 -17.31 12.35
CA ARG A 157 -8.96 -17.97 12.11
C ARG A 157 -9.20 -19.41 11.69
N ASN A 158 -8.53 -19.85 10.63
CA ASN A 158 -8.65 -21.21 10.13
C ASN A 158 -7.27 -21.74 9.75
N LEU A 159 -6.63 -22.41 10.71
CA LEU A 159 -5.28 -22.97 10.57
C LEU A 159 -5.15 -23.97 9.41
N LYS A 160 -6.24 -24.68 9.07
CA LYS A 160 -6.24 -25.62 7.96
C LYS A 160 -6.13 -24.86 6.63
N ILE A 161 -6.96 -23.84 6.44
CA ILE A 161 -6.93 -22.97 5.26
C ILE A 161 -5.60 -22.23 5.17
N GLU A 162 -5.06 -21.72 6.28
CA GLU A 162 -3.72 -21.13 6.34
C GLU A 162 -2.66 -22.10 5.81
N LYS A 163 -2.64 -23.33 6.34
CA LYS A 163 -1.66 -24.35 5.93
C LYS A 163 -1.79 -24.70 4.45
N GLU A 164 -3.00 -24.95 3.97
CA GLU A 164 -3.26 -25.32 2.58
C GLU A 164 -2.89 -24.16 1.63
N PHE A 165 -3.17 -22.92 2.01
CA PHE A 165 -2.80 -21.75 1.20
C PHE A 165 -1.29 -21.50 1.18
N ASN A 166 -0.60 -21.63 2.31
CA ASN A 166 0.86 -21.52 2.33
C ASN A 166 1.53 -22.61 1.48
N GLN A 167 1.04 -23.85 1.54
CA GLN A 167 1.52 -24.92 0.65
C GLN A 167 1.30 -24.60 -0.84
N PHE A 168 0.17 -23.96 -1.17
CA PHE A 168 -0.09 -23.47 -2.52
C PHE A 168 0.91 -22.37 -2.92
N ILE A 169 1.14 -21.37 -2.07
CA ILE A 169 2.10 -20.29 -2.33
C ILE A 169 3.53 -20.84 -2.50
N ASP A 170 3.96 -21.77 -1.64
CA ASP A 170 5.28 -22.41 -1.70
C ASP A 170 5.47 -23.23 -2.98
N SER A 171 4.39 -23.64 -3.64
CA SER A 171 4.44 -24.36 -4.91
C SER A 171 4.58 -23.47 -6.14
N LEU A 172 4.39 -22.15 -5.98
CA LEU A 172 4.52 -21.19 -7.08
C LEU A 172 6.01 -20.89 -7.35
N PRO A 173 6.42 -20.77 -8.62
CA PRO A 173 7.77 -20.35 -8.94
C PRO A 173 7.97 -18.89 -8.51
N VAL A 174 8.98 -18.64 -7.68
CA VAL A 174 9.33 -17.30 -7.22
C VAL A 174 10.85 -17.12 -7.25
N ASP A 175 11.29 -15.93 -7.59
CA ASP A 175 12.72 -15.58 -7.59
C ASP A 175 13.28 -15.42 -6.17
N TYR A 176 12.42 -15.06 -5.21
CA TYR A 176 12.75 -14.87 -3.80
C TYR A 176 11.63 -15.35 -2.89
N THR A 177 11.99 -15.80 -1.68
CA THR A 177 11.05 -16.22 -0.65
C THR A 177 11.07 -15.28 0.55
N ASP A 178 9.89 -15.02 1.11
CA ASP A 178 9.72 -14.45 2.44
C ASP A 178 9.69 -15.57 3.49
N THR A 179 10.07 -15.27 4.73
CA THR A 179 9.94 -16.19 5.87
C THR A 179 8.61 -16.02 6.59
N VAL A 180 7.82 -14.99 6.25
CA VAL A 180 6.52 -14.72 6.86
C VAL A 180 5.40 -15.49 6.15
N PRO A 181 4.73 -16.44 6.83
CA PRO A 181 3.61 -17.17 6.23
C PRO A 181 2.39 -16.26 6.06
N SER A 182 1.55 -16.60 5.09
CA SER A 182 0.23 -15.99 4.92
C SER A 182 -0.72 -16.45 6.01
N ILE A 183 -1.38 -15.50 6.66
CA ILE A 183 -2.36 -15.70 7.72
C ILE A 183 -3.74 -15.33 7.18
N PHE A 184 -4.69 -16.23 7.36
CA PHE A 184 -6.10 -16.03 7.06
C PHE A 184 -6.74 -15.19 8.18
N PHE A 185 -7.44 -14.12 7.82
CA PHE A 185 -8.07 -13.24 8.83
C PHE A 185 -9.58 -13.10 8.68
N GLY A 186 -10.16 -13.50 7.55
CA GLY A 186 -11.61 -13.51 7.40
C GLY A 186 -12.10 -13.77 5.99
N GLU A 187 -13.43 -13.79 5.87
CA GLU A 187 -14.11 -14.04 4.60
C GLU A 187 -14.99 -12.85 4.20
N TRP A 188 -15.05 -12.60 2.89
CA TRP A 188 -15.94 -11.60 2.29
C TRP A 188 -16.47 -12.11 0.95
N ASN A 189 -17.79 -12.27 0.80
CA ASN A 189 -18.43 -12.69 -0.47
C ASN A 189 -17.81 -13.96 -1.10
N ASN A 190 -17.58 -15.00 -0.29
CA ASN A 190 -16.90 -16.26 -0.66
C ASN A 190 -15.42 -16.14 -1.03
N TYR A 191 -14.81 -14.98 -0.81
CA TYR A 191 -13.38 -14.82 -0.87
C TYR A 191 -12.76 -14.98 0.50
N TYR A 192 -11.63 -15.68 0.54
CA TYR A 192 -10.77 -15.80 1.71
C TYR A 192 -9.74 -14.67 1.67
N LEU A 193 -9.60 -13.96 2.78
CA LEU A 193 -8.68 -12.84 2.91
C LEU A 193 -7.45 -13.26 3.72
N PHE A 194 -6.28 -12.94 3.17
CA PHE A 194 -5.00 -13.27 3.78
C PHE A 194 -4.09 -12.05 3.85
N TYR A 195 -3.19 -12.05 4.82
CA TYR A 195 -2.05 -11.15 4.88
C TYR A 195 -0.77 -11.94 5.17
N SER A 196 0.36 -11.54 4.60
CA SER A 196 1.70 -11.97 5.03
C SER A 196 2.45 -10.71 5.43
N ASP A 197 2.50 -10.45 6.73
CA ASP A 197 3.13 -9.27 7.32
C ASP A 197 3.29 -9.54 8.83
N ASN A 198 4.49 -9.32 9.37
CA ASN A 198 4.70 -9.37 10.82
C ASN A 198 4.68 -7.97 11.45
N PHE A 199 4.47 -6.93 10.64
CA PHE A 199 4.37 -5.52 11.03
C PHE A 199 5.64 -4.96 11.68
N LEU A 200 6.78 -5.62 11.45
CA LEU A 200 8.07 -5.22 12.00
C LEU A 200 9.07 -4.76 10.94
N TRP A 201 8.74 -4.83 9.64
CA TRP A 201 9.68 -4.51 8.56
C TRP A 201 10.15 -3.06 8.54
N HIS A 202 9.42 -2.14 9.17
CA HIS A 202 9.85 -0.76 9.35
C HIS A 202 10.86 -0.57 10.50
N ILE A 203 10.92 -1.55 11.42
CA ILE A 203 11.84 -1.58 12.58
C ILE A 203 13.05 -2.47 12.28
N ASP A 204 12.85 -3.62 11.63
CA ASP A 204 13.90 -4.59 11.31
C ASP A 204 13.82 -5.00 9.85
N SER A 205 14.85 -4.66 9.08
CA SER A 205 14.96 -4.94 7.66
C SER A 205 15.17 -6.42 7.33
N LYS A 206 15.24 -7.32 8.32
CA LYS A 206 15.28 -8.77 8.11
C LYS A 206 13.96 -9.47 8.42
N SER A 207 12.98 -8.76 8.98
CA SER A 207 11.80 -9.36 9.57
C SER A 207 10.75 -9.83 8.55
N CYS A 208 10.47 -9.05 7.50
CA CYS A 208 9.55 -9.38 6.41
C CYS A 208 10.03 -8.67 5.16
N LYS A 209 10.09 -9.32 3.99
CA LYS A 209 10.62 -8.74 2.75
C LYS A 209 9.53 -8.30 1.78
N PHE A 210 8.39 -8.98 1.79
CA PHE A 210 7.31 -8.79 0.84
C PHE A 210 5.97 -8.70 1.59
N PRO A 211 5.79 -7.69 2.47
CA PRO A 211 4.52 -7.55 3.18
C PRO A 211 3.38 -7.46 2.17
N SER A 212 2.36 -8.30 2.31
CA SER A 212 1.33 -8.46 1.28
C SER A 212 -0.05 -8.76 1.85
N ARG A 213 -1.06 -8.45 1.05
CA ARG A 213 -2.48 -8.68 1.29
C ARG A 213 -3.04 -9.38 0.08
N SER A 214 -3.95 -10.32 0.29
CA SER A 214 -4.57 -11.03 -0.83
C SER A 214 -6.00 -11.43 -0.54
N MET A 215 -6.75 -11.55 -1.62
CA MET A 215 -8.11 -12.04 -1.68
C MET A 215 -8.12 -13.19 -2.68
N VAL A 216 -8.53 -14.36 -2.22
CA VAL A 216 -8.47 -15.59 -3.00
C VAL A 216 -9.80 -16.33 -2.94
N PHE A 217 -10.06 -17.20 -3.90
CA PHE A 217 -11.21 -18.10 -3.87
C PHE A 217 -10.78 -19.52 -4.23
N ILE A 218 -11.57 -20.49 -3.81
CA ILE A 218 -11.30 -21.91 -4.12
C ILE A 218 -12.20 -22.34 -5.27
N ARG A 219 -11.60 -22.84 -6.35
CA ARG A 219 -12.31 -23.43 -7.49
C ARG A 219 -11.69 -24.77 -7.83
N ASN A 220 -12.51 -25.81 -7.95
CA ASN A 220 -12.06 -27.18 -8.24
C ASN A 220 -10.99 -27.69 -7.25
N LYS A 221 -11.09 -27.31 -5.96
CA LYS A 221 -10.10 -27.60 -4.90
C LYS A 221 -8.74 -26.91 -5.04
N TYR A 222 -8.62 -25.91 -5.92
CA TYR A 222 -7.41 -25.11 -6.07
C TYR A 222 -7.66 -23.66 -5.63
N PHE A 223 -6.67 -23.07 -4.99
CA PHE A 223 -6.66 -21.64 -4.70
C PHE A 223 -6.46 -20.85 -5.99
N ASN A 224 -7.22 -19.78 -6.13
CA ASN A 224 -7.12 -18.82 -7.23
C ASN A 224 -6.99 -17.43 -6.62
N ILE A 225 -5.92 -16.72 -6.99
CA ILE A 225 -5.68 -15.35 -6.52
C ILE A 225 -6.59 -14.42 -7.34
N LYS A 226 -7.54 -13.77 -6.66
CA LYS A 226 -8.40 -12.76 -7.29
C LYS A 226 -7.72 -11.40 -7.29
N TRP A 227 -7.07 -11.08 -6.18
CA TRP A 227 -6.36 -9.85 -5.94
C TRP A 227 -5.23 -10.14 -4.96
N LYS A 228 -4.05 -9.62 -5.22
CA LYS A 228 -2.91 -9.63 -4.31
C LYS A 228 -2.22 -8.29 -4.50
N HIS A 229 -1.69 -7.75 -3.42
CA HIS A 229 -0.85 -6.57 -3.46
C HIS A 229 0.20 -6.67 -2.37
N GLY A 230 1.45 -6.42 -2.72
CA GLY A 230 2.56 -6.43 -1.80
C GLY A 230 3.47 -5.22 -2.01
N LEU A 231 4.40 -5.02 -1.08
CA LEU A 231 5.53 -4.13 -1.31
C LEU A 231 6.77 -5.00 -1.43
N ASP A 232 7.53 -4.85 -2.50
CA ASP A 232 8.88 -5.38 -2.60
C ASP A 232 9.81 -4.50 -1.78
N LEU A 233 10.21 -5.03 -0.62
CA LEU A 233 11.15 -4.38 0.29
C LEU A 233 12.49 -5.12 0.34
N PHE A 234 12.75 -6.01 -0.62
CA PHE A 234 13.94 -6.87 -0.61
C PHE A 234 15.22 -6.08 -0.87
N GLY A 235 15.18 -5.07 -1.73
CA GLY A 235 16.33 -4.21 -2.01
C GLY A 235 17.45 -5.01 -2.66
N ILE A 236 17.28 -5.32 -3.95
CA ILE A 236 18.39 -5.84 -4.74
C ILE A 236 19.40 -4.69 -4.88
N PRO A 237 20.69 -4.88 -4.55
CA PRO A 237 21.68 -3.84 -4.77
C PRO A 237 21.66 -3.44 -6.25
N CYS A 238 21.39 -2.17 -6.49
CA CYS A 238 21.46 -1.57 -7.80
C CYS A 238 22.96 -1.45 -8.17
N ASP A 239 23.41 -2.23 -9.17
CA ASP A 239 24.81 -2.25 -9.64
C ASP A 239 25.33 -0.88 -10.13
#